data_AF-A0A0U2Z2I1-F1
#
_entry.id   AF-A0A0U2Z2I1-F1
#
_cell.length_a   1.000
_cell.length_b   1.000
_cell.length_c   1.000
_cell.angle_alpha   90.00
_cell.angle_beta   90.00
_cell.angle_gamma   90.00
#
_symmetry.space_group_name_H-M   'P 1'
#
loop_
_entity.id
_entity.type
_entity.pdbx_description
1 polymer ?
#
loop_
_entity_poly.entity_id
_entity_poly.type
_entity_poly.pdbx_seq_one_letter_code
_entity_poly.pdbx_strand_id
1 'polypeptide(L)'
;MLKSGVISIAAFLISLGVYTTWFFNEDLFSKSVMIIAIALPIIGIITALLAKKKSLKIVGLVGNTFVLLWAVVIPFASTLFWNTP
;
A
#
# COMPACT_ATOMS: atom_id res chain seq x y z
N MET A 1 0.10 -16.54 17.99
CA MET A 1 0.36 -15.15 17.55
C MET A 1 0.65 -15.17 16.06
N LEU A 2 -0.20 -14.55 15.22
CA LEU A 2 0.10 -14.41 13.79
C LEU A 2 1.50 -13.78 13.66
N LYS A 3 2.35 -14.35 12.81
CA LYS A 3 3.70 -13.81 12.57
C LYS A 3 3.51 -12.43 11.94
N SER A 4 3.96 -11.35 12.60
CA SER A 4 3.84 -9.95 12.16
C SER A 4 4.20 -9.73 10.68
N GLY A 5 5.19 -10.47 10.16
CA GLY A 5 5.54 -10.45 8.73
C GLY A 5 4.43 -10.97 7.80
N VAL A 6 3.62 -11.93 8.22
CA VAL A 6 2.47 -12.42 7.42
C VAL A 6 1.38 -11.35 7.35
N ILE A 7 1.12 -10.63 8.44
CA ILE A 7 0.18 -9.50 8.45
C ILE A 7 0.64 -8.43 7.47
N SER A 8 1.93 -8.11 7.48
CA SER A 8 2.53 -7.14 6.54
C SER A 8 2.37 -7.54 5.08
N ILE A 9 2.60 -8.83 4.76
CA ILE A 9 2.43 -9.37 3.41
C ILE A 9 0.96 -9.33 3.01
N ALA A 10 0.04 -9.69 3.91
CA ALA A 10 -1.39 -9.65 3.62
C ALA A 10 -1.86 -8.22 3.34
N ALA A 11 -1.43 -7.25 4.16
CA ALA A 11 -1.72 -5.83 3.94
C ALA A 11 -1.20 -5.37 2.57
N PHE A 12 0.04 -5.74 2.21
CA PHE A 12 0.62 -5.45 0.90
C PHE A 12 -0.23 -6.02 -0.25
N LEU A 13 -0.57 -7.31 -0.20
CA LEU A 13 -1.29 -7.98 -1.28
C LEU A 13 -2.73 -7.44 -1.44
N ILE A 14 -3.41 -7.17 -0.34
CA ILE A 14 -4.77 -6.59 -0.35
C ILE A 14 -4.72 -5.20 -0.97
N SER A 15 -3.82 -4.33 -0.49
CA SER A 15 -3.70 -2.97 -1.02
C SER A 15 -3.27 -2.93 -2.47
N LEU A 16 -2.32 -3.79 -2.87
CA LEU A 16 -1.92 -3.92 -4.27
C LEU A 16 -3.10 -4.34 -5.12
N GLY A 17 -3.83 -5.38 -4.71
CA GLY A 17 -4.99 -5.88 -5.45
C GLY A 17 -6.09 -4.82 -5.61
N VAL A 18 -6.47 -4.13 -4.53
CA VAL A 18 -7.48 -3.07 -4.57
C VAL A 18 -7.02 -1.91 -5.45
N TYR A 19 -5.78 -1.42 -5.28
CA TYR A 19 -5.31 -0.27 -6.05
C TYR A 19 -5.12 -0.59 -7.54
N THR A 20 -4.60 -1.78 -7.87
CA THR A 20 -4.47 -2.21 -9.26
C THR A 20 -5.84 -2.38 -9.93
N THR A 21 -6.82 -2.96 -9.25
CA THR A 21 -8.17 -3.13 -9.82
C THR A 21 -8.90 -1.79 -9.96
N TRP A 22 -8.75 -0.89 -8.98
CA TRP A 22 -9.22 0.49 -9.08
C TRP A 22 -8.59 1.26 -10.25
N PHE A 23 -7.29 1.06 -10.51
CA PHE A 23 -6.60 1.74 -11.62
C PHE A 23 -7.20 1.40 -12.99
N PHE A 24 -7.75 0.19 -13.17
CA PHE A 24 -8.43 -0.20 -14.41
C PHE A 24 -9.93 0.14 -14.43
N ASN A 25 -10.53 0.35 -13.26
CA ASN A 25 -11.94 0.72 -13.12
C ASN A 25 -12.14 1.54 -11.84
N GLU A 26 -12.20 2.86 -11.99
CA GLU A 26 -12.22 3.79 -10.86
C GLU A 26 -13.51 3.76 -10.03
N ASP A 27 -14.62 3.29 -10.63
CA ASP A 27 -15.93 3.18 -10.00
C ASP A 27 -16.14 1.85 -9.25
N LEU A 28 -15.19 0.92 -9.36
CA LEU A 28 -15.32 -0.43 -8.78
C LEU A 28 -15.38 -0.43 -7.25
N PHE A 29 -14.72 0.54 -6.60
CA PHE A 29 -14.68 0.65 -5.15
C PHE A 29 -15.14 2.01 -4.65
N SER A 30 -15.82 2.00 -3.51
CA SER A 30 -16.19 3.25 -2.84
C SER A 30 -14.96 3.99 -2.31
N LYS A 31 -15.09 5.31 -2.12
CA LYS A 31 -14.03 6.15 -1.52
C LYS A 31 -13.57 5.61 -0.17
N SER A 32 -14.47 5.06 0.64
CA SER A 32 -14.14 4.47 1.95
C SER A 32 -13.22 3.24 1.81
N VAL A 33 -13.47 2.38 0.83
CA VAL A 33 -12.61 1.22 0.55
C VAL A 33 -11.22 1.68 0.08
N MET A 34 -11.15 2.71 -0.75
CA MET A 34 -9.88 3.28 -1.21
C MET A 34 -9.06 3.88 -0.06
N ILE A 35 -9.69 4.60 0.87
CA ILE A 35 -9.01 5.14 2.05
C ILE A 35 -8.41 4.00 2.89
N ILE A 36 -9.17 2.92 3.11
CA ILE A 36 -8.68 1.75 3.84
C ILE A 36 -7.51 1.10 3.10
N ALA A 37 -7.62 0.93 1.78
CA ALA A 37 -6.57 0.34 0.95
C ALA A 37 -5.27 1.18 0.93
N ILE A 38 -5.38 2.50 1.10
CA ILE A 38 -4.24 3.42 1.24
C ILE A 38 -3.66 3.41 2.66
N ALA A 39 -4.48 3.16 3.70
CA ALA A 39 -4.02 3.07 5.08
C ALA A 39 -3.32 1.72 5.39
N LEU A 40 -3.75 0.63 4.75
CA LEU A 40 -3.21 -0.71 4.96
C LEU A 40 -1.68 -0.81 4.77
N PRO A 41 -1.05 -0.20 3.75
CA PRO A 41 0.39 -0.25 3.58
C PRO A 41 1.16 0.42 4.72
N ILE A 42 0.58 1.44 5.37
CA ILE A 42 1.18 2.05 6.57
C ILE A 42 1.24 1.02 7.71
N ILE A 43 0.12 0.33 7.95
CA ILE A 43 0.05 -0.79 8.91
C ILE A 43 1.00 -1.92 8.49
N GLY A 44 1.09 -2.19 7.20
CA GLY A 44 1.98 -3.17 6.59
C GLY A 44 3.45 -2.87 6.84
N ILE A 45 3.87 -1.62 6.73
CA ILE A 45 5.25 -1.18 7.06
C ILE A 45 5.54 -1.37 8.54
N ILE A 46 4.66 -0.92 9.42
CA ILE A 46 4.83 -1.05 10.88
C ILE A 46 4.98 -2.52 11.26
N THR A 47 4.09 -3.38 10.75
CA THR A 47 4.12 -4.82 11.02
C THR A 47 5.33 -5.52 10.38
N ALA A 48 5.83 -5.03 9.22
CA ALA A 48 7.07 -5.52 8.61
C ALA A 48 8.28 -5.27 9.51
N LEU A 49 8.37 -4.07 10.12
CA LEU A 49 9.48 -3.71 11.00
C LEU A 49 9.60 -4.64 12.20
N LEU A 50 8.46 -5.12 12.70
CA LEU A 50 8.31 -6.07 13.81
C LEU A 50 8.50 -7.54 13.39
N ALA A 51 8.76 -7.84 12.11
CA ALA A 51 8.91 -9.21 11.64
C ALA A 51 10.28 -9.79 11.99
N LYS A 52 10.28 -10.97 12.63
CA LYS A 52 11.50 -11.70 13.01
C LYS A 52 12.24 -12.31 11.81
N LYS A 53 11.50 -12.77 10.79
CA LYS A 53 12.10 -13.38 9.59
C LYS A 53 12.55 -12.28 8.63
N LYS A 54 13.87 -12.17 8.40
CA LYS A 54 14.48 -11.15 7.53
C LYS A 54 13.83 -11.07 6.15
N SER A 55 13.53 -12.21 5.52
CA SER A 55 12.88 -12.24 4.20
C SER A 55 11.49 -11.60 4.21
N LEU A 56 10.66 -11.91 5.22
CA LEU A 56 9.31 -11.33 5.33
C LEU A 56 9.36 -9.84 5.66
N LYS A 57 10.33 -9.42 6.48
CA LYS A 57 10.57 -8.01 6.76
C LYS A 57 10.91 -7.23 5.49
N ILE A 58 11.83 -7.74 4.67
CA ILE A 58 12.26 -7.08 3.43
C ILE A 58 11.10 -7.00 2.45
N VAL A 59 10.43 -8.12 2.16
CA VAL A 59 9.31 -8.14 1.21
C VAL A 59 8.17 -7.24 1.69
N GLY A 60 7.83 -7.30 2.99
CA GLY A 60 6.81 -6.46 3.58
C GLY A 60 7.14 -4.97 3.49
N LEU A 61 8.38 -4.56 3.79
CA LEU A 61 8.79 -3.16 3.68
C LEU A 61 8.76 -2.69 2.22
N VAL A 62 9.43 -3.40 1.32
CA VAL A 62 9.53 -3.00 -0.09
C VAL A 62 8.15 -2.95 -0.74
N GLY A 63 7.33 -3.98 -0.56
CA GLY A 63 6.00 -4.06 -1.16
C GLY A 63 5.06 -2.98 -0.65
N ASN A 64 4.97 -2.77 0.68
CA ASN A 64 4.08 -1.76 1.22
C ASN A 64 4.56 -0.33 0.90
N THR A 65 5.87 -0.06 0.92
CA THR A 65 6.41 1.24 0.48
C THR A 65 6.12 1.49 -0.98
N PHE A 66 6.29 0.48 -1.85
CA PHE A 66 5.98 0.59 -3.26
C PHE A 66 4.52 0.97 -3.51
N VAL A 67 3.58 0.29 -2.85
CA VAL A 67 2.14 0.60 -2.97
C VAL A 67 1.85 2.03 -2.49
N LEU A 68 2.43 2.47 -1.37
CA LEU A 68 2.27 3.85 -0.89
C LEU A 68 2.81 4.90 -1.85
N LEU A 69 3.98 4.65 -2.43
CA LEU A 69 4.59 5.55 -3.39
C LEU A 69 3.71 5.69 -4.63
N TRP A 70 3.26 4.58 -5.19
CA TRP A 70 2.37 4.57 -6.33
C TRP A 70 1.02 5.22 -5.99
N ALA A 71 0.39 4.79 -4.90
CA ALA A 71 -1.00 5.15 -4.64
C ALA A 71 -1.19 6.58 -4.13
N VAL A 72 -0.17 7.14 -3.46
CA VAL A 72 -0.29 8.44 -2.78
C VAL A 72 0.79 9.40 -3.23
N VAL A 73 2.06 9.01 -3.09
CA VAL A 73 3.16 9.98 -3.23
C VAL A 73 3.31 10.47 -4.67
N ILE A 74 3.25 9.58 -5.66
CA ILE A 74 3.36 9.96 -7.08
C ILE A 74 2.16 10.82 -7.51
N PRO A 75 0.89 10.42 -7.28
CA PRO A 75 -0.26 11.27 -7.58
C PRO A 75 -0.18 12.62 -6.88
N PHE A 76 0.14 12.65 -5.58
CA PHE A 76 0.28 13.89 -4.83
C PHE A 76 1.43 14.77 -5.36
N ALA A 77 2.58 14.19 -5.71
CA ALA A 77 3.67 14.96 -6.32
C ALA A 77 3.26 15.54 -7.67
N SER A 78 2.50 14.80 -8.47
CA SER A 78 2.02 15.28 -9.78
C SER A 78 1.15 16.53 -9.67
N THR A 79 0.36 16.69 -8.59
CA THR A 79 -0.44 17.92 -8.36
C THR A 79 0.41 19.14 -8.00
N LEU A 80 1.65 18.94 -7.52
CA LEU A 80 2.56 20.05 -7.18
C LEU A 80 3.36 20.53 -8.39
N PHE A 81 3.70 19.63 -9.32
CA PHE A 81 4.60 19.93 -10.43
C PHE A 81 3.91 20.03 -11.80
N TRP A 82 2.75 19.41 -11.98
CA TRP A 82 2.08 19.28 -13.28
C TRP A 82 0.72 19.98 -13.37
N ASN A 83 0.40 20.85 -12.40
CA ASN A 83 -0.85 21.61 -12.36
C ASN A 83 -0.82 22.96 -13.11
N THR A 84 0.25 23.25 -13.86
CA THR A 84 0.29 24.40 -14.77
C THR A 84 -0.24 24.01 -16.16
N PRO A 85 -1.28 24.70 -16.68
CA PRO A 85 -1.82 24.47 -18.02
C PRO A 85 -0.84 24.83 -19.14
#